data_AF-A0A951WN57-F1
#
_entry.id   AF-A0A951WN57-F1
#
_cell.length_a   1.000
_cell.length_b   1.000
_cell.length_c   1.000
_cell.angle_alpha   90.00
_cell.angle_beta   90.00
_cell.angle_gamma   90.00
#
_symmetry.space_group_name_H-M   'P 1'
#
loop_
_entity.id
_entity.type
_entity.pdbx_description
1 polymer ?
#
loop_
_entity_poly.entity_id
_entity_poly.type
_entity_poly.pdbx_seq_one_letter_code
_entity_poly.pdbx_strand_id
1 'polypeptide(L)'
;MVSEQARTTESAENISRLHSVLVLMDFQHIVDWNNAHSEKNQELKELSDEQFTTLMGYLVQSGSFSYSRRLAQILPDLQDVVLIDFLKQMINQLHEWSLHSLQGQETYHLVGYWGTKRRQLLHYLGFLQDKE
;
A
#
# COMPACT_ATOMS: atom_id res chain seq x y z
N MET A 1 -9.14 17.65 27.22
CA MET A 1 -9.29 18.26 25.88
C MET A 1 -9.17 17.13 24.89
N VAL A 2 -10.29 16.62 24.39
CA VAL A 2 -10.30 15.52 23.42
C VAL A 2 -9.99 16.13 22.06
N SER A 3 -8.90 15.68 21.45
CA SER A 3 -8.50 16.04 20.09
C SER A 3 -9.64 15.74 19.13
N GLU A 4 -10.19 16.78 18.49
CA GLU A 4 -11.00 16.66 17.29
C GLU A 4 -10.10 16.07 16.19
N GLN A 5 -10.01 14.74 16.12
CA GLN A 5 -9.51 14.07 14.93
C GLN A 5 -10.43 14.49 13.79
N ALA A 6 -9.89 15.28 12.86
CA ALA A 6 -10.57 15.68 11.65
C ALA A 6 -11.10 14.42 10.95
N ARG A 7 -12.38 14.13 11.11
CA ARG A 7 -13.08 13.22 10.20
C ARG A 7 -12.97 13.88 8.84
N THR A 8 -12.24 13.23 7.93
CA THR A 8 -12.10 13.64 6.54
C THR A 8 -13.46 14.09 5.99
N THR A 9 -13.47 15.22 5.27
CA THR A 9 -14.69 15.78 4.65
C THR A 9 -15.11 15.03 3.38
N GLU A 10 -14.42 13.93 3.06
CA GLU A 10 -14.67 13.13 1.87
C GLU A 10 -15.99 12.37 1.91
N SER A 11 -16.54 12.12 0.72
CA SER A 11 -17.71 11.27 0.57
C SER A 11 -17.41 9.84 1.04
N ALA A 12 -18.42 9.16 1.60
CA ALA A 12 -18.29 7.75 1.98
C ALA A 12 -17.89 6.85 0.80
N GLU A 13 -18.30 7.22 -0.42
CA GLU A 13 -17.92 6.52 -1.65
C GLU A 13 -16.41 6.66 -1.93
N ASN A 14 -15.87 7.88 -1.87
CA ASN A 14 -14.43 8.11 -2.05
C ASN A 14 -13.60 7.39 -0.98
N ILE A 15 -14.04 7.46 0.29
CA ILE A 15 -13.40 6.75 1.40
C ILE A 15 -13.39 5.24 1.13
N SER A 16 -14.51 4.67 0.66
CA SER A 16 -14.61 3.25 0.32
C SER A 16 -13.71 2.86 -0.84
N ARG A 17 -13.65 3.68 -1.90
CA ARG A 17 -12.76 3.47 -3.06
C ARG A 17 -11.29 3.51 -2.64
N LEU A 18 -10.89 4.49 -1.83
CA LEU A 18 -9.53 4.59 -1.28
C LEU A 18 -9.21 3.38 -0.41
N HIS A 19 -10.09 3.04 0.53
CA HIS A 19 -9.91 1.88 1.40
C HIS A 19 -9.73 0.59 0.61
N SER A 20 -10.51 0.40 -0.46
CA SER A 20 -10.39 -0.78 -1.32
C SER A 20 -9.02 -0.90 -1.97
N VAL A 21 -8.41 0.21 -2.38
CA VAL A 21 -7.02 0.19 -2.89
C VAL A 21 -6.04 -0.12 -1.76
N LEU A 22 -6.23 0.48 -0.58
CA LEU A 22 -5.36 0.26 0.58
C LEU A 22 -5.39 -1.17 1.10
N VAL A 23 -6.52 -1.88 0.99
CA VAL A 23 -6.61 -3.31 1.31
C VAL A 23 -5.72 -4.13 0.37
N LEU A 24 -5.69 -3.80 -0.92
CA LEU A 24 -4.82 -4.50 -1.89
C LEU A 24 -3.34 -4.23 -1.64
N MET A 25 -3.01 -3.08 -1.07
CA MET A 25 -1.64 -2.73 -0.65
C MET A 25 -1.17 -3.44 0.62
N ASP A 26 -2.01 -4.29 1.22
CA ASP A 26 -1.61 -5.06 2.40
C ASP A 26 -0.68 -6.21 2.02
N PHE A 27 0.61 -5.94 2.12
CA PHE A 27 1.63 -6.93 1.78
C PHE A 27 1.56 -8.18 2.68
N GLN A 28 1.22 -8.02 3.97
CA GLN A 28 1.09 -9.16 4.88
C GLN A 28 -0.02 -10.08 4.42
N HIS A 29 -1.15 -9.51 3.95
CA HIS A 29 -2.24 -10.28 3.40
C HIS A 29 -1.83 -11.12 2.17
N ILE A 30 -0.97 -10.59 1.30
CA ILE A 30 -0.45 -11.31 0.13
C ILE A 30 0.44 -12.49 0.56
N VAL A 31 1.27 -12.29 1.59
CA VAL A 31 2.12 -13.34 2.16
C VAL A 31 1.28 -14.44 2.81
N ASP A 32 0.34 -14.05 3.66
CA ASP A 32 -0.55 -14.97 4.37
C ASP A 32 -1.40 -15.78 3.38
N TRP A 33 -1.92 -15.12 2.34
CA TRP A 33 -2.69 -15.79 1.28
C TRP A 33 -1.83 -16.82 0.53
N ASN A 34 -0.60 -16.49 0.15
CA ASN A 34 0.30 -17.44 -0.51
C ASN A 34 0.61 -18.64 0.37
N ASN A 35 0.99 -18.41 1.63
CA ASN A 35 1.34 -19.48 2.56
C ASN A 35 0.13 -20.37 2.88
N ALA A 36 -1.08 -19.82 2.96
CA ALA A 36 -2.30 -20.60 3.20
C ALA A 36 -2.69 -21.51 2.03
N HIS A 37 -2.27 -21.20 0.80
CA HIS A 37 -2.64 -21.95 -0.41
C HIS A 37 -1.46 -22.76 -1.00
N SER A 38 -0.33 -22.83 -0.32
CA SER A 38 0.88 -23.51 -0.81
C SER A 38 0.91 -25.02 -0.52
N GLU A 39 -0.24 -25.71 -0.45
CA GLU A 39 -0.35 -27.14 -0.05
C GLU A 39 0.60 -28.12 -0.79
N LYS A 40 1.20 -27.71 -1.92
CA LYS A 40 2.20 -28.47 -2.70
C LYS A 40 3.46 -27.68 -3.10
N ASN A 41 3.62 -26.44 -2.64
CA ASN A 41 4.71 -25.54 -3.01
C ASN A 41 5.51 -25.09 -1.80
N GLN A 42 6.78 -24.75 -2.01
CA GLN A 42 7.66 -24.15 -0.99
C GLN A 42 7.01 -22.87 -0.44
N GLU A 43 6.93 -22.75 0.89
CA GLU A 43 6.35 -21.56 1.53
C GLU A 43 7.26 -20.34 1.30
N LEU A 44 6.69 -19.12 1.31
CA LEU A 44 7.49 -17.89 1.11
C LEU A 44 8.59 -17.73 2.17
N LYS A 45 8.34 -18.25 3.38
CA LYS A 45 9.30 -18.25 4.50
C LYS A 45 10.52 -19.15 4.27
N GLU A 46 10.46 -20.04 3.28
CA GLU A 46 11.51 -21.01 2.97
C GLU A 46 12.36 -20.58 1.77
N LEU A 47 12.04 -19.45 1.12
CA LEU A 47 12.83 -18.89 0.03
C LEU A 47 14.18 -18.40 0.54
N SER A 48 15.23 -18.55 -0.28
CA SER A 48 16.48 -17.82 -0.03
C SER A 48 16.25 -16.31 -0.14
N ASP A 49 17.12 -15.50 0.46
CA ASP A 49 17.05 -14.04 0.37
C ASP A 49 16.99 -13.55 -1.09
N GLU A 50 17.74 -14.17 -1.99
CA GLU A 50 17.76 -13.83 -3.42
C GLU A 50 16.42 -14.16 -4.09
N GLN A 51 15.85 -15.33 -3.80
CA GLN A 51 14.55 -15.74 -4.34
C GLN A 51 13.43 -14.85 -3.80
N PHE A 52 13.46 -14.56 -2.50
CA PHE A 52 12.51 -13.67 -1.85
C PHE A 52 12.59 -12.26 -2.44
N THR A 53 13.78 -11.65 -2.47
CA THR A 53 13.95 -10.28 -2.98
C THR A 53 13.62 -10.15 -4.46
N THR A 54 13.86 -11.19 -5.26
CA THR A 54 13.45 -11.25 -6.67
C THR A 54 11.92 -11.27 -6.81
N LEU A 55 11.25 -12.22 -6.16
CA LEU A 55 9.79 -12.31 -6.16
C LEU A 55 9.16 -11.02 -5.66
N MET A 56 9.71 -10.48 -4.59
CA MET A 56 9.24 -9.25 -3.98
C MET A 56 9.47 -8.03 -4.84
N GLY A 57 10.60 -7.94 -5.56
CA GLY A 57 10.83 -6.90 -6.55
C GLY A 57 9.72 -6.89 -7.61
N TYR A 58 9.37 -8.06 -8.15
CA TYR A 58 8.28 -8.18 -9.13
C TYR A 58 6.91 -7.78 -8.55
N LEU A 59 6.60 -8.23 -7.34
CA LEU A 59 5.34 -7.86 -6.68
C LEU A 59 5.27 -6.35 -6.41
N VAL A 60 6.38 -5.75 -5.96
CA VAL A 60 6.44 -4.30 -5.72
C VAL A 60 6.24 -3.53 -7.00
N GLN A 61 6.93 -3.89 -8.08
CA GLN A 61 6.81 -3.22 -9.37
C GLN A 61 5.38 -3.32 -9.94
N SER A 62 4.85 -4.55 -10.02
CA SER A 62 3.54 -4.81 -10.60
C SER A 62 2.40 -4.20 -9.76
N GLY A 63 2.47 -4.34 -8.45
CA GLY A 63 1.55 -3.72 -7.51
C GLY A 63 1.60 -2.19 -7.62
N SER A 64 2.80 -1.60 -7.61
CA SER A 64 2.95 -0.14 -7.65
C SER A 64 2.36 0.47 -8.91
N PHE A 65 2.52 -0.19 -10.07
CA PHE A 65 1.87 0.22 -11.31
C PHE A 65 0.33 0.21 -11.20
N SER A 66 -0.24 -0.88 -10.68
CA SER A 66 -1.69 -1.03 -10.52
C SER A 66 -2.26 -0.01 -9.53
N TYR A 67 -1.59 0.18 -8.39
CA TYR A 67 -2.06 1.05 -7.31
C TYR A 67 -1.94 2.53 -7.68
N SER A 68 -0.83 2.96 -8.29
CA SER A 68 -0.67 4.34 -8.77
C SER A 68 -1.81 4.73 -9.72
N ARG A 69 -2.12 3.87 -10.69
CA ARG A 69 -3.21 4.09 -11.64
C ARG A 69 -4.59 4.16 -10.95
N ARG A 70 -4.88 3.26 -10.02
CA ARG A 70 -6.16 3.24 -9.29
C ARG A 70 -6.33 4.48 -8.40
N LEU A 71 -5.28 4.89 -7.69
CA LEU A 71 -5.32 6.10 -6.87
C LEU A 71 -5.46 7.36 -7.74
N ALA A 72 -4.77 7.42 -8.88
CA ALA A 72 -4.88 8.54 -9.82
C ALA A 72 -6.31 8.69 -10.40
N GLN A 73 -7.06 7.60 -10.54
CA GLN A 73 -8.46 7.63 -10.96
C GLN A 73 -9.43 8.12 -9.88
N ILE A 74 -9.05 8.05 -8.60
CA ILE A 74 -9.87 8.54 -7.49
C ILE A 74 -9.58 10.03 -7.25
N LEU A 75 -8.35 10.48 -7.50
CA LEU A 75 -7.86 11.82 -7.19
C LEU A 75 -8.77 12.98 -7.65
N PRO A 76 -9.37 12.98 -8.86
CA PRO A 76 -10.21 14.08 -9.33
C PRO A 76 -11.51 14.24 -8.55
N ASP A 77 -11.96 13.19 -7.86
CA ASP A 77 -13.22 13.16 -7.13
C ASP A 77 -13.07 13.60 -5.67
N LEU A 78 -11.83 13.82 -5.21
CA LEU A 78 -11.50 14.23 -3.84
C LEU A 78 -11.60 15.76 -3.68
N GLN A 79 -11.91 16.18 -2.46
CA GLN A 79 -12.05 17.59 -2.06
C GLN A 79 -11.00 17.99 -1.01
N ASP A 80 -10.52 17.04 -0.21
CA ASP A 80 -9.55 17.28 0.86
C ASP A 80 -8.15 17.52 0.29
N VAL A 81 -7.68 18.76 0.35
CA VAL A 81 -6.40 19.20 -0.21
C VAL A 81 -5.21 18.45 0.41
N VAL A 82 -5.25 18.18 1.72
CA VAL A 82 -4.15 17.50 2.42
C VAL A 82 -4.07 16.05 1.95
N LEU A 83 -5.22 15.38 1.86
CA LEU A 83 -5.31 14.02 1.33
C LEU A 83 -4.86 13.95 -0.14
N ILE A 84 -5.30 14.90 -0.97
CA ILE A 84 -4.93 14.97 -2.38
C ILE A 84 -3.42 15.10 -2.54
N ASP A 85 -2.77 16.00 -1.79
CA ASP A 85 -1.33 16.22 -1.89
C ASP A 85 -0.53 15.02 -1.40
N PHE A 86 -1.00 14.36 -0.32
CA PHE A 86 -0.43 13.10 0.12
C PHE A 86 -0.53 12.02 -0.96
N LEU A 87 -1.72 11.86 -1.56
CA LEU A 87 -1.97 10.85 -2.58
C LEU A 87 -1.17 11.12 -3.86
N LYS A 88 -1.00 12.38 -4.29
CA LYS A 88 -0.12 12.72 -5.42
C LYS A 88 1.31 12.28 -5.19
N GLN A 89 1.86 12.55 -4.01
CA GLN A 89 3.22 12.11 -3.66
C GLN A 89 3.32 10.58 -3.69
N MET A 90 2.34 9.90 -3.09
CA MET A 90 2.29 8.44 -3.08
C MET A 90 2.16 7.85 -4.48
N ILE A 91 1.31 8.43 -5.34
CA ILE A 91 1.15 8.01 -6.74
C ILE A 91 2.47 8.14 -7.50
N ASN A 92 3.16 9.28 -7.36
CA ASN A 92 4.45 9.50 -8.01
C ASN A 92 5.49 8.47 -7.55
N GLN A 93 5.59 8.23 -6.25
CA GLN A 93 6.51 7.24 -5.68
C GLN A 93 6.20 5.82 -6.18
N LEU A 94 4.93 5.43 -6.18
CA LEU A 94 4.49 4.14 -6.73
C LEU A 94 4.83 4.04 -8.23
N HIS A 95 4.63 5.12 -8.98
CA HIS A 95 4.99 5.13 -10.39
C HIS A 95 6.50 4.94 -10.59
N GLU A 96 7.34 5.63 -9.83
CA GLU A 96 8.80 5.46 -9.87
C GLU A 96 9.19 4.00 -9.56
N TRP A 97 8.69 3.42 -8.47
CA TRP A 97 9.02 2.03 -8.12
C TRP A 97 8.54 1.01 -9.14
N SER A 98 7.50 1.32 -9.91
CA SER A 98 7.04 0.45 -11.00
C SER A 98 8.00 0.40 -12.19
N LEU A 99 8.87 1.39 -12.34
CA LEU A 99 9.80 1.54 -13.46
C LEU A 99 11.23 1.10 -13.13
N HIS A 100 11.58 1.00 -11.84
CA HIS A 100 12.93 0.64 -11.41
C HIS A 100 13.08 -0.86 -11.16
N SER A 101 14.17 -1.46 -11.64
CA SER A 101 14.52 -2.85 -11.30
C SER A 101 14.90 -2.97 -9.83
N LEU A 102 14.01 -3.55 -9.01
CA LEU A 102 14.22 -3.69 -7.58
C LEU A 102 14.91 -5.02 -7.28
N GLN A 103 16.10 -4.96 -6.67
CA GLN A 103 16.83 -6.15 -6.26
C GLN A 103 17.50 -5.95 -4.89
N GLY A 104 17.70 -7.05 -4.17
CA GLY A 104 18.43 -7.05 -2.90
C GLY A 104 17.76 -6.19 -1.83
N GLN A 105 18.56 -5.38 -1.14
CA GLN A 105 18.11 -4.67 0.06
C GLN A 105 17.05 -3.59 -0.20
N GLU A 106 17.02 -2.99 -1.39
CA GLU A 106 16.04 -1.96 -1.75
C GLU A 106 14.61 -2.50 -1.69
N THR A 107 14.42 -3.77 -2.06
CA THR A 107 13.12 -4.44 -2.01
C THR A 107 12.52 -4.44 -0.60
N TYR A 108 13.31 -4.72 0.43
CA TYR A 108 12.83 -4.71 1.82
C TYR A 108 12.40 -3.32 2.28
N HIS A 109 13.19 -2.29 1.92
CA HIS A 109 12.88 -0.92 2.27
C HIS A 109 11.54 -0.48 1.65
N LEU A 110 11.31 -0.84 0.39
CA LEU A 110 10.09 -0.47 -0.32
C LEU A 110 8.85 -1.17 0.22
N VAL A 111 8.96 -2.46 0.57
CA VAL A 111 7.88 -3.20 1.25
C VAL A 111 7.55 -2.54 2.60
N GLY A 112 8.55 -2.16 3.39
CA GLY A 112 8.35 -1.45 4.66
C GLY A 112 7.72 -0.06 4.45
N TYR A 113 8.13 0.65 3.40
CA TYR A 113 7.62 1.96 3.06
C TYR A 113 6.16 1.91 2.60
N TRP A 114 5.79 0.93 1.77
CA TRP A 114 4.40 0.61 1.43
C TRP A 114 3.53 0.43 2.66
N GLY A 115 3.95 -0.43 3.59
CA GLY A 115 3.22 -0.66 4.83
C GLY A 115 3.03 0.63 5.64
N THR A 116 4.04 1.49 5.66
CA THR A 116 3.97 2.78 6.38
C THR A 116 2.98 3.75 5.73
N LYS A 117 3.07 3.96 4.42
CA LYS A 117 2.14 4.85 3.68
C LYS A 117 0.70 4.37 3.78
N ARG A 118 0.49 3.06 3.66
CA ARG A 118 -0.82 2.44 3.85
C ARG A 118 -1.37 2.73 5.24
N ARG A 119 -0.60 2.49 6.31
CA ARG A 119 -1.04 2.75 7.69
C ARG A 119 -1.37 4.23 7.93
N GLN A 120 -0.54 5.14 7.41
CA GLN A 120 -0.80 6.58 7.50
C GLN A 120 -2.15 6.95 6.88
N LEU A 121 -2.45 6.45 5.69
CA LEU A 121 -3.74 6.68 5.05
C LEU A 121 -4.91 6.03 5.80
N LEU A 122 -4.75 4.79 6.27
CA LEU A 122 -5.80 4.13 7.04
C LEU A 122 -6.11 4.87 8.35
N HIS A 123 -5.09 5.41 9.03
CA HIS A 123 -5.27 6.25 10.22
C HIS A 123 -5.95 7.56 9.87
N TYR A 124 -5.48 8.25 8.83
CA TYR A 124 -6.07 9.49 8.34
C TYR A 124 -7.56 9.35 7.97
N LEU A 125 -7.91 8.24 7.33
CA LEU A 125 -9.29 7.91 6.95
C LEU A 125 -10.13 7.37 8.12
N GLY A 126 -9.56 7.21 9.32
CA GLY A 126 -10.25 6.77 10.52
C GLY A 126 -10.48 5.25 10.62
N PHE A 127 -9.81 4.43 9.81
CA PHE A 127 -9.88 2.97 9.86
C PHE A 127 -8.94 2.35 10.90
N LEU A 128 -7.85 3.02 11.24
CA LEU A 128 -6.95 2.63 12.33
C LEU A 128 -7.03 3.69 13.43
N GLN A 129 -7.37 3.25 14.64
CA GLN A 129 -7.23 4.07 15.83
C GLN A 129 -5.88 3.74 16.47
N ASP A 130 -5.19 4.77 16.96
CA ASP A 130 -4.05 4.54 17.85
C ASP A 130 -4.58 3.77 19.06
N LYS A 131 -4.04 2.57 19.29
CA LYS A 131 -4.21 1.92 20.58
C LYS A 131 -3.38 2.72 21.56
N GLU A 132 -4.04 3.47 22.44
CA GLU A 132 -3.43 4.03 23.66
C GLU A 132 -2.74 2.95 24.49
#